data_AF-A0AAW6AMC3-F1
#
_entry.id   AF-A0AAW6AMC3-F1
#
_cell.length_a   1.000
_cell.length_b   1.000
_cell.length_c   1.000
_cell.angle_alpha   90.00
_cell.angle_beta   90.00
_cell.angle_gamma   90.00
#
_symmetry.space_group_name_H-M   'P 1'
#
loop_
_entity.id
_entity.type
_entity.pdbx_description
1 polymer ?
#
loop_
_entity_poly.entity_id
_entity_poly.type
_entity_poly.pdbx_seq_one_letter_code
_entity_poly.pdbx_strand_id
1 'polypeptide(L)'
;MRRTVDSGYIEFCRVGGIVVMNMYNVTAKVSGSWGTTLVGTVPEGFRPNDQIRQRCQVANTDGDRASGLWVQPSGAMYISNFGGTGLSGTYSFSCTACWPAA
;
A
#
# COMPACT_ATOMS: atom_id res chain seq x y z
N MET A 1 12.98 6.28 6.57
CA MET A 1 13.12 6.83 5.21
C MET A 1 11.73 7.21 4.71
N ARG A 2 11.43 8.51 4.64
CA ARG A 2 10.16 9.04 4.16
C ARG A 2 10.25 9.43 2.69
N ARG A 3 9.18 9.20 1.94
CA ARG A 3 9.00 9.63 0.55
C ARG A 3 7.61 10.24 0.39
N THR A 4 7.54 11.39 -0.25
CA THR A 4 6.25 12.01 -0.62
C THR A 4 5.70 11.30 -1.85
N VAL A 5 4.40 11.00 -1.83
CA VAL A 5 3.67 10.40 -2.96
C VAL A 5 2.36 11.16 -3.11
N ASP A 6 2.27 11.95 -4.17
CA ASP A 6 1.17 12.90 -4.42
C ASP A 6 0.88 13.78 -3.19
N SER A 7 -0.34 13.68 -2.63
CA SER A 7 -0.82 14.40 -1.45
C SER A 7 -0.37 13.78 -0.12
N GLY A 8 0.26 12.61 -0.15
CA GLY A 8 0.56 11.79 1.01
C GLY A 8 2.04 11.46 1.15
N TYR A 9 2.33 10.44 1.95
CA TYR A 9 3.68 9.92 2.09
C TYR A 9 3.70 8.43 2.42
N ILE A 10 4.84 7.82 2.12
CA ILE A 10 5.21 6.48 2.53
C ILE A 10 6.53 6.56 3.29
N GLU A 11 6.55 6.00 4.49
CA GLU A 11 7.73 5.95 5.34
C GLU A 11 8.10 4.51 5.67
N PHE A 12 9.39 4.21 5.58
CA PHE A 12 9.95 2.92 5.94
C PHE A 12 10.89 3.08 7.13
N CYS A 13 10.80 2.19 8.09
CA CYS A 13 11.72 2.07 9.21
C CYS A 13 12.16 0.61 9.32
N ARG A 14 13.45 0.38 9.59
CA ARG A 14 13.95 -0.97 9.89
C ARG A 14 14.22 -1.06 11.38
N VAL A 15 13.60 -2.04 12.03
CA VAL A 15 13.76 -2.33 13.45
C VAL A 15 14.34 -3.74 13.55
N GLY A 16 15.67 -3.83 13.61
CA GLY A 16 16.39 -5.09 13.50
C GLY A 16 16.13 -5.80 12.17
N GLY A 17 15.57 -7.01 12.23
CA GLY A 17 15.21 -7.83 11.07
C GLY A 17 13.83 -7.52 10.47
N ILE A 18 13.09 -6.55 11.00
CA ILE A 18 11.73 -6.22 10.55
C ILE A 18 11.72 -4.84 9.88
N VAL A 19 11.03 -4.75 8.74
CA VAL A 19 10.63 -3.48 8.15
C VAL A 19 9.23 -3.14 8.62
N VAL A 20 9.07 -1.90 9.07
CA VAL A 20 7.77 -1.28 9.32
C VAL A 20 7.57 -0.18 8.29
N MET A 21 6.40 -0.16 7.67
CA MET A 21 6.02 0.81 6.67
C MET A 21 4.73 1.50 7.08
N ASN A 22 4.74 2.83 7.05
CA ASN A 22 3.57 3.67 7.26
C ASN A 22 3.24 4.37 5.94
N MET A 23 2.00 4.22 5.47
CA MET A 23 1.46 4.92 4.32
C MET A 23 0.32 5.81 4.80
N TYR A 24 0.37 7.10 4.45
CA TYR A 24 -0.60 8.08 4.90
C TYR A 24 -1.08 8.96 3.75
N ASN A 25 -2.40 8.99 3.54
CA ASN A 25 -3.10 9.80 2.55
C ASN A 25 -2.53 9.74 1.12
N VAL A 26 -2.07 8.56 0.71
CA VAL A 26 -1.60 8.33 -0.67
C VAL A 26 -2.82 8.23 -1.57
N THR A 27 -2.87 9.08 -2.59
CA THR A 27 -3.99 9.13 -3.52
C THR A 27 -3.79 8.14 -4.66
N ALA A 28 -4.78 7.32 -4.96
CA ALA A 28 -4.72 6.36 -6.07
C ALA A 28 -6.07 6.22 -6.78
N LYS A 29 -6.02 5.99 -8.09
CA LYS A 29 -7.20 5.73 -8.92
C LYS A 29 -7.39 4.23 -9.13
N VAL A 30 -8.35 3.64 -8.43
CA VAL A 30 -8.75 2.24 -8.60
C VAL A 30 -10.06 2.15 -9.38
N SER A 31 -10.27 1.06 -10.11
CA SER A 31 -11.50 0.84 -10.87
C SER A 31 -11.92 -0.62 -10.86
N GLY A 32 -13.18 -0.88 -10.51
CA GLY A 32 -13.79 -2.20 -10.56
C GLY A 32 -13.16 -3.22 -9.60
N SER A 33 -13.52 -4.49 -9.80
CA SER A 33 -12.93 -5.59 -9.06
C SER A 33 -11.51 -5.86 -9.56
N TRP A 34 -10.57 -6.17 -8.67
CA TRP A 34 -9.16 -6.46 -9.02
C TRP A 34 -8.37 -5.33 -9.70
N GLY A 35 -8.93 -4.12 -9.75
CA GLY A 35 -8.20 -2.94 -10.21
C GLY A 35 -6.97 -2.68 -9.33
N THR A 36 -5.84 -2.34 -9.96
CA THR A 36 -4.58 -2.05 -9.27
C THR A 36 -3.96 -0.75 -9.80
N THR A 37 -3.27 -0.03 -8.92
CA THR A 37 -2.58 1.23 -9.23
C THR A 37 -1.20 1.20 -8.60
N LEU A 38 -0.14 1.37 -9.39
CA LEU A 38 1.20 1.49 -8.85
C LEU A 38 1.33 2.81 -8.06
N VAL A 39 1.77 2.73 -6.81
CA VAL A 39 1.97 3.90 -5.94
C VAL A 39 3.42 4.10 -5.52
N GLY A 40 4.31 3.19 -5.91
CA GLY A 40 5.75 3.37 -5.76
C GLY A 40 6.52 2.07 -5.66
N THR A 41 7.77 2.19 -5.21
CA THR A 41 8.69 1.07 -5.03
C THR A 41 9.35 1.13 -3.66
N VAL A 42 9.35 0.01 -2.95
CA VAL A 42 10.10 -0.20 -1.71
C VAL A 42 11.60 -0.03 -1.99
N PRO A 43 12.32 0.79 -1.21
CA PRO A 43 13.76 0.96 -1.37
C PRO A 43 14.51 -0.36 -1.24
N GLU A 44 15.67 -0.46 -1.89
CA GLU A 44 16.61 -1.56 -1.68
C GLU A 44 17.01 -1.65 -0.21
N GLY A 45 17.16 -2.88 0.31
CA GLY A 45 17.38 -3.14 1.74
C GLY A 45 16.14 -3.05 2.62
N PHE A 46 14.96 -2.72 2.07
CA PHE A 46 13.68 -2.73 2.79
C PHE A 46 12.65 -3.69 2.15
N ARG A 47 13.02 -4.39 1.07
CA ARG A 47 12.10 -5.25 0.32
C ARG A 47 11.69 -6.48 1.16
N PRO A 48 10.44 -6.95 1.01
CA PRO A 48 10.05 -8.22 1.59
C PRO A 48 10.56 -9.40 0.75
N ASN A 49 10.77 -10.56 1.38
CA ASN A 49 11.00 -11.81 0.66
C ASN A 49 9.70 -12.35 0.03
N ASP A 50 8.59 -12.18 0.74
CA ASP A 50 7.27 -12.65 0.33
C ASP A 50 6.35 -11.51 -0.07
N GLN A 51 5.28 -11.88 -0.76
CA GLN A 51 4.23 -10.93 -1.09
C GLN A 51 3.48 -10.48 0.18
N ILE A 52 3.31 -9.17 0.35
CA ILE A 52 2.54 -8.58 1.44
C ILE A 52 1.21 -8.05 0.91
N ARG A 53 0.11 -8.39 1.59
CA ARG A 53 -1.22 -7.80 1.37
C ARG A 53 -1.71 -7.21 2.67
N GLN A 54 -1.93 -5.90 2.68
CA GLN A 54 -2.36 -5.16 3.86
C GLN A 54 -3.61 -4.35 3.52
N ARG A 55 -4.63 -4.38 4.38
CA ARG A 55 -5.81 -3.54 4.17
C ARG A 55 -5.48 -2.07 4.40
N CYS A 56 -6.10 -1.22 3.59
CA CYS A 56 -6.05 0.22 3.75
C CYS A 56 -7.32 0.72 4.42
N GLN A 57 -7.17 1.76 5.23
CA GLN A 57 -8.25 2.67 5.52
C GLN A 57 -8.38 3.64 4.34
N VAL A 58 -9.60 3.81 3.84
CA VAL A 58 -9.92 4.76 2.79
C VAL A 58 -10.60 5.99 3.38
N ALA A 59 -10.12 7.18 3.04
CA ALA A 59 -10.72 8.42 3.51
C ALA A 59 -12.16 8.60 2.97
N ASN A 60 -13.08 9.01 3.84
CA ASN A 60 -14.46 9.37 3.50
C ASN A 60 -15.24 8.24 2.79
N THR A 61 -15.03 6.97 3.19
CA THR A 61 -15.72 5.82 2.63
C THR A 61 -15.97 4.77 3.72
N ASP A 62 -17.22 4.31 3.83
CA ASP A 62 -17.61 3.25 4.78
C ASP A 62 -17.63 1.84 4.15
N GLY A 63 -17.38 1.74 2.84
CA GLY A 63 -17.55 0.55 2.01
C GLY A 63 -16.26 -0.14 1.53
N ASP A 64 -15.09 0.24 2.02
CA ASP A 64 -13.76 -0.11 1.48
C ASP A 64 -13.25 -1.53 1.78
N ARG A 65 -14.16 -2.51 1.95
CA ARG A 65 -13.86 -3.84 2.55
C ARG A 65 -12.77 -4.66 1.83
N ALA A 66 -12.45 -4.34 0.59
CA ALA A 66 -11.49 -5.08 -0.23
C ALA A 66 -10.26 -4.27 -0.65
N SER A 67 -10.20 -2.96 -0.39
CA SER A 67 -9.07 -2.14 -0.85
C SER A 67 -7.85 -2.31 0.05
N GLY A 68 -6.67 -2.44 -0.53
CA GLY A 68 -5.45 -2.59 0.24
C GLY A 68 -4.17 -2.38 -0.54
N LEU A 69 -3.10 -2.27 0.22
CA LEU A 69 -1.73 -2.24 -0.24
C LEU A 69 -1.27 -3.65 -0.61
N TRP A 70 -0.68 -3.76 -1.79
CA TRP A 70 -0.05 -4.97 -2.29
C TRP A 70 1.42 -4.70 -2.58
N VAL A 71 2.32 -5.32 -1.81
CA VAL A 71 3.77 -5.20 -2.00
C VAL A 71 4.30 -6.52 -2.56
N GLN A 72 4.98 -6.44 -3.69
CA GLN A 72 5.63 -7.59 -4.31
C GLN A 72 7.06 -7.76 -3.79
N PRO A 73 7.64 -8.98 -3.84
CA PRO A 73 9.05 -9.21 -3.51
C PRO A 73 10.04 -8.35 -4.32
N SER A 74 9.66 -7.97 -5.54
CA SER A 74 10.41 -7.02 -6.38
C SER A 74 10.52 -5.61 -5.76
N GLY A 75 9.68 -5.31 -4.76
CA GLY A 75 9.52 -4.01 -4.14
C GLY A 75 8.41 -3.16 -4.77
N ALA A 76 7.78 -3.58 -5.87
CA ALA A 76 6.68 -2.82 -6.45
C ALA A 76 5.47 -2.77 -5.48
N MET A 77 4.91 -1.58 -5.28
CA MET A 77 3.79 -1.33 -4.37
C MET A 77 2.56 -0.85 -5.13
N TYR A 78 1.43 -1.49 -4.89
CA TYR A 78 0.17 -1.18 -5.53
C TYR A 78 -0.92 -0.92 -4.50
N ILE A 79 -1.85 -0.04 -4.82
CA ILE A 79 -3.18 -0.04 -4.21
C ILE A 79 -4.09 -0.88 -5.09
N SER A 80 -4.78 -1.83 -4.48
CA SER A 80 -5.54 -2.86 -5.19
C SER A 80 -6.91 -3.10 -4.53
N ASN A 81 -7.92 -3.42 -5.34
CA ASN A 81 -9.16 -4.01 -4.85
C ASN A 81 -9.03 -5.54 -4.83
N PHE A 82 -9.06 -6.17 -3.66
CA PHE A 82 -8.96 -7.63 -3.50
C PHE A 82 -10.31 -8.33 -3.68
N GLY A 83 -10.88 -8.23 -4.89
CA GLY A 83 -12.15 -8.87 -5.26
C GLY A 83 -13.42 -8.16 -4.77
N GLY A 84 -14.57 -8.78 -5.04
CA GLY A 84 -15.90 -8.24 -4.69
C GLY A 84 -16.29 -6.95 -5.43
N THR A 85 -17.23 -6.20 -4.85
CA THR A 85 -17.64 -4.86 -5.30
C THR A 85 -16.55 -3.85 -4.90
N GLY A 86 -15.48 -3.77 -5.68
CA GLY A 86 -14.36 -2.88 -5.43
C GLY A 86 -14.72 -1.39 -5.56
N LEU A 87 -13.92 -0.52 -4.97
CA LEU A 87 -14.05 0.92 -5.14
C LEU A 87 -13.72 1.32 -6.59
N SER A 88 -14.46 2.29 -7.12
CA SER A 88 -14.16 2.91 -8.41
C SER A 88 -14.06 4.42 -8.23
N GLY A 89 -12.93 4.98 -8.65
CA GLY A 89 -12.64 6.41 -8.48
C GLY A 89 -11.24 6.67 -7.90
N THR A 90 -11.00 7.92 -7.55
CA THR A 90 -9.77 8.37 -6.92
C THR A 90 -10.03 8.60 -5.44
N TYR A 91 -9.25 7.93 -4.58
CA TYR A 91 -9.38 8.01 -3.12
C TYR A 91 -8.02 8.13 -2.46
N SER A 92 -8.01 8.52 -1.19
CA SER A 92 -6.80 8.56 -0.35
C SER A 92 -6.77 7.35 0.58
N PHE A 93 -5.65 6.64 0.55
CA PHE A 93 -5.44 5.37 1.26
C PHE A 93 -4.37 5.54 2.33
N SER A 94 -4.61 4.93 3.50
CA SER A 94 -3.64 4.87 4.60
C SER A 94 -3.55 3.46 5.17
N CYS A 95 -2.36 3.01 5.53
CA CYS A 95 -2.17 1.74 6.23
C CYS A 95 -0.79 1.67 6.90
N THR A 96 -0.67 0.76 7.86
CA THR A 96 0.63 0.29 8.35
C THR A 96 0.82 -1.16 7.94
N ALA A 97 1.99 -1.49 7.41
CA ALA A 97 2.39 -2.83 7.06
C ALA A 97 3.76 -3.14 7.68
N CYS A 98 4.02 -4.40 8.00
CA CYS A 98 5.35 -4.84 8.41
C CYS A 98 5.70 -6.19 7.81
N TRP A 99 6.99 -6.45 7.64
CA TRP A 99 7.50 -7.70 7.10
C TRP A 99 8.95 -7.96 7.52
N PRO A 100 9.40 -9.23 7.51
CA PRO A 100 10.81 -9.54 7.63
C PRO A 100 11.58 -8.92 6.47
N ALA A 101 12.65 -8.22 6.79
CA ALA A 101 13.53 -7.65 5.79
C ALA A 101 14.29 -8.76 5.05
N ALA A 102 14.36 -8.66 3.73
CA ALA A 102 15.28 -9.45 2.93
C ALA A 102 16.75 -9.08 3.20
#